data_AF-A0A7V5DWA1-F1
#
_entry.id   AF-A0A7V5DWA1-F1
#
_cell.length_a   1.000
_cell.length_b   1.000
_cell.length_c   1.000
_cell.angle_alpha   90.00
_cell.angle_beta   90.00
_cell.angle_gamma   90.00
#
_symmetry.space_group_name_H-M   'P 1'
#
loop_
_entity.id
_entity.type
_entity.pdbx_description
1 polymer ?
#
loop_
_entity_poly.entity_id
_entity_poly.type
_entity_poly.pdbx_seq_one_letter_code
_entity_poly.pdbx_strand_id
1 'polypeptide(L)'
;MISKKMEEALNLQINKEMYSAYLYMAMSAQCAEKALHGFAKWFMVQYHEEMFHAMKIYNYILDQGGSVKLQTIEAPKEKFSSVKGMFEKTLEHEKTVTASIKSLVDLAKKEDDPATEIFLQWYVTEQVEEEKNAMDILQKFQLLGREEGPGIFQFDAALKERKLSVPSDFSELED
;
A
#
# COMPACT_ATOMS: atom_id res chain seq x y z
N MET A 1 20.47 -4.86 -17.27
CA MET A 1 19.58 -4.25 -18.28
C MET A 1 18.30 -5.05 -18.24
N ILE A 2 17.24 -4.43 -17.74
CA ILE A 2 15.95 -5.09 -17.53
C ILE A 2 15.32 -5.50 -18.85
N SER A 3 14.66 -6.67 -18.88
CA SER A 3 13.94 -7.11 -20.08
C SER A 3 12.73 -6.21 -20.34
N LYS A 4 12.27 -6.11 -21.59
CA LYS A 4 11.06 -5.33 -21.90
C LYS A 4 9.81 -5.87 -21.20
N LYS A 5 9.75 -7.19 -21.02
CA LYS A 5 8.65 -7.85 -20.34
C LYS A 5 8.65 -7.58 -18.83
N MET A 6 9.81 -7.58 -18.19
CA MET A 6 9.92 -7.19 -16.79
C MET A 6 9.66 -5.69 -16.59
N GLU A 7 10.20 -4.83 -17.47
CA GLU A 7 9.94 -3.38 -17.46
C GLU A 7 8.44 -3.07 -17.53
N GLU A 8 7.70 -3.74 -18.42
CA GLU A 8 6.24 -3.59 -18.53
C GLU A 8 5.51 -4.07 -17.27
N ALA A 9 5.94 -5.19 -16.69
CA ALA A 9 5.34 -5.73 -15.47
C ALA A 9 5.57 -4.81 -14.25
N LEU A 10 6.77 -4.26 -14.10
CA LEU A 10 7.07 -3.28 -13.05
C LEU A 10 6.32 -1.96 -13.25
N ASN A 11 6.18 -1.48 -14.49
CA ASN A 11 5.37 -0.29 -14.78
C ASN A 11 3.90 -0.49 -14.38
N LEU A 12 3.35 -1.70 -14.61
CA LEU A 12 2.01 -2.03 -14.14
C LEU A 12 1.95 -2.04 -12.60
N GLN A 13 3.01 -2.50 -11.94
CA GLN A 13 3.08 -2.49 -10.48
C GLN A 13 3.12 -1.07 -9.91
N ILE A 14 3.86 -0.14 -10.52
CA ILE A 14 3.82 1.28 -10.14
C ILE A 14 2.38 1.79 -10.11
N ASN A 15 1.58 1.48 -11.15
CA ASN A 15 0.19 1.91 -11.21
C ASN A 15 -0.67 1.27 -10.12
N LYS A 16 -0.38 0.02 -9.72
CA LYS A 16 -1.08 -0.64 -8.61
C LYS A 16 -0.78 0.03 -7.28
N GLU A 17 0.49 0.30 -6.97
CA GLU A 17 0.85 0.98 -5.71
C GLU A 17 0.28 2.41 -5.66
N MET A 18 0.33 3.15 -6.77
CA MET A 18 -0.31 4.48 -6.84
C MET A 18 -1.84 4.41 -6.68
N TYR A 19 -2.48 3.35 -7.18
CA TYR A 19 -3.90 3.12 -6.92
C TYR A 19 -4.17 2.74 -5.45
N SER A 20 -3.34 1.89 -4.83
CA SER A 20 -3.40 1.58 -3.39
C SER A 20 -3.33 2.87 -2.57
N ALA A 21 -2.37 3.74 -2.87
CA ALA A 21 -2.26 5.05 -2.26
C ALA A 21 -3.58 5.84 -2.42
N TYR A 22 -4.08 5.96 -3.65
CA TYR A 22 -5.29 6.74 -3.92
C TYR A 22 -6.53 6.19 -3.18
N LEU A 23 -6.66 4.87 -3.09
CA LEU A 23 -7.67 4.18 -2.30
C LEU A 23 -7.58 4.55 -0.81
N TYR A 24 -6.39 4.50 -0.23
CA TYR A 24 -6.20 4.84 1.19
C TYR A 24 -6.41 6.32 1.46
N MET A 25 -6.04 7.21 0.54
CA MET A 25 -6.40 8.63 0.63
C MET A 25 -7.93 8.83 0.65
N ALA A 26 -8.68 8.09 -0.16
CA ALA A 26 -10.15 8.14 -0.14
C ALA A 26 -10.75 7.61 1.17
N MET A 27 -10.23 6.49 1.70
CA MET A 27 -10.63 5.96 3.00
C MET A 27 -10.31 6.93 4.14
N SER A 28 -9.15 7.59 4.08
CA SER A 28 -8.75 8.62 5.04
C SER A 28 -9.74 9.78 5.05
N ALA A 29 -10.11 10.30 3.88
CA ALA A 29 -11.08 11.38 3.74
C ALA A 29 -12.44 10.99 4.35
N GLN A 30 -12.94 9.79 4.04
CA GLN A 30 -14.22 9.32 4.57
C GLN A 30 -14.21 9.12 6.09
N CYS A 31 -13.08 8.70 6.67
CA CYS A 31 -12.92 8.65 8.14
C CYS A 31 -12.96 10.06 8.75
N ALA A 32 -12.30 11.02 8.13
CA ALA A 32 -12.27 12.41 8.59
C ALA A 32 -13.67 13.07 8.58
N GLU A 33 -14.50 12.79 7.57
CA GLU A 33 -15.91 13.24 7.50
C GLU A 33 -16.75 12.76 8.70
N LYS A 34 -16.37 11.64 9.30
CA LYS A 34 -17.03 11.03 10.48
C LYS A 34 -16.36 11.40 11.81
N ALA A 35 -15.42 12.36 11.81
CA ALA A 35 -14.60 12.74 12.97
C ALA A 35 -13.74 11.60 13.57
N LEU A 36 -13.44 10.57 12.76
CA LEU A 36 -12.55 9.45 13.12
C LEU A 36 -11.12 9.76 12.67
N HIS A 37 -10.52 10.75 13.32
CA HIS A 37 -9.25 11.35 12.90
C HIS A 37 -8.03 10.44 13.07
N GLY A 38 -8.05 9.49 14.00
CA GLY A 38 -6.99 8.50 14.14
C GLY A 38 -7.01 7.45 13.04
N PHE A 39 -8.19 6.95 12.66
CA PHE A 39 -8.34 6.11 11.48
C PHE A 39 -7.96 6.87 10.20
N ALA A 40 -8.39 8.13 10.08
CA ALA A 40 -8.00 8.98 8.96
C ALA A 40 -6.46 9.11 8.87
N LYS A 41 -5.79 9.35 10.00
CA LYS A 41 -4.33 9.40 10.07
C LYS A 41 -3.70 8.06 9.67
N TRP A 42 -4.23 6.94 10.14
CA TRP A 42 -3.71 5.61 9.81
C TRP A 42 -3.69 5.38 8.30
N PHE A 43 -4.80 5.69 7.61
CA PHE A 43 -4.89 5.57 6.16
C PHE A 43 -4.03 6.59 5.40
N MET A 44 -3.84 7.80 5.94
CA MET A 44 -2.96 8.78 5.31
C MET A 44 -1.48 8.39 5.42
N VAL A 45 -1.08 7.75 6.53
CA VAL A 45 0.25 7.13 6.62
C VAL A 45 0.40 6.03 5.57
N GLN A 46 -0.62 5.18 5.41
CA GLN A 46 -0.62 4.14 4.38
C GLN A 46 -0.50 4.74 2.97
N TYR A 47 -1.19 5.84 2.67
CA TYR A 47 -1.02 6.56 1.40
C TYR A 47 0.45 6.92 1.13
N HIS A 48 1.17 7.41 2.13
CA HIS A 48 2.58 7.76 1.96
C HIS A 48 3.47 6.52 1.79
N GLU A 49 3.19 5.44 2.51
CA GLU A 49 3.88 4.14 2.36
C GLU A 49 3.70 3.58 0.94
N GLU A 50 2.47 3.55 0.42
CA GLU A 50 2.22 3.10 -0.96
C GLU A 50 2.85 4.01 -2.02
N MET A 51 2.88 5.32 -1.81
CA MET A 51 3.60 6.22 -2.71
C MET A 51 5.10 5.95 -2.68
N PHE A 52 5.67 5.63 -1.52
CA PHE A 52 7.07 5.19 -1.42
C PHE A 52 7.30 3.86 -2.15
N HIS A 53 6.37 2.90 -2.06
CA HIS A 53 6.42 1.64 -2.82
C HIS A 53 6.47 1.93 -4.32
N ALA A 54 5.57 2.77 -4.83
CA ALA A 54 5.55 3.18 -6.23
C ALA A 54 6.87 3.83 -6.66
N MET A 55 7.40 4.76 -5.86
CA MET A 55 8.63 5.49 -6.17
C MET A 55 9.87 4.61 -6.12
N LYS A 56 9.89 3.59 -5.26
CA LYS A 56 10.98 2.61 -5.21
C LYS A 56 11.03 1.75 -6.48
N ILE A 57 9.89 1.35 -7.05
CA ILE A 57 9.83 0.69 -8.38
C ILE A 57 10.21 1.67 -9.50
N TYR A 58 9.69 2.89 -9.46
CA TYR A 58 10.01 3.96 -10.40
C TYR A 58 11.52 4.14 -10.57
N ASN A 59 12.24 4.33 -9.45
CA ASN A 59 13.68 4.53 -9.46
C ASN A 59 14.41 3.28 -9.97
N TYR A 60 14.02 2.09 -9.51
CA TYR A 60 14.63 0.84 -9.95
C TYR A 60 14.56 0.63 -11.48
N ILE A 61 13.42 0.97 -12.11
CA ILE A 61 13.29 0.90 -13.58
C ILE A 61 14.31 1.83 -14.24
N LEU A 62 14.46 3.06 -13.75
CA LEU A 62 15.39 4.04 -14.30
C LEU A 62 16.85 3.62 -14.11
N ASP A 63 17.20 3.10 -12.93
CA ASP A 63 18.56 2.61 -12.61
C ASP A 63 18.97 1.42 -13.50
N GLN A 64 18.00 0.63 -13.96
CA GLN A 64 18.21 -0.45 -14.92
C GLN A 64 18.28 0.02 -16.39
N GLY A 65 18.18 1.32 -16.64
CA GLY A 65 18.14 1.92 -17.98
C GLY A 65 16.80 1.73 -18.71
N GLY A 66 15.74 1.38 -17.96
CA GLY A 66 14.38 1.24 -18.48
C GLY A 66 13.66 2.57 -18.63
N SER A 67 12.38 2.52 -19.01
CA SER A 67 11.53 3.70 -19.13
C SER A 67 10.25 3.54 -18.32
N VAL A 68 9.95 4.55 -17.49
CA VAL A 68 8.70 4.60 -16.73
C VAL A 68 7.54 5.03 -17.64
N LYS A 69 6.44 4.30 -17.57
CA LYS A 69 5.17 4.55 -18.28
C LYS A 69 4.02 4.57 -17.29
N LEU A 70 3.61 5.76 -16.89
CA LEU A 70 2.47 5.96 -15.99
C LEU A 70 1.15 5.69 -16.73
N GLN A 71 0.20 5.10 -16.02
CA GLN A 71 -1.13 4.75 -16.52
C GLN A 71 -2.21 5.57 -15.82
N THR A 72 -3.44 5.47 -16.32
CA THR A 72 -4.60 6.05 -15.65
C THR A 72 -4.82 5.38 -14.29
N ILE A 73 -4.96 6.20 -13.25
CA ILE A 73 -5.40 5.76 -11.93
C ILE A 73 -6.90 6.01 -11.83
N GLU A 74 -7.68 4.93 -11.81
CA GLU A 74 -9.14 5.00 -11.65
C GLU A 74 -9.51 5.57 -10.27
N ALA A 75 -10.58 6.37 -10.21
CA ALA A 75 -11.10 6.85 -8.95
C ALA A 75 -11.66 5.68 -8.10
N PRO A 76 -11.33 5.59 -6.80
CA PRO A 76 -11.95 4.62 -5.89
C PRO A 76 -13.47 4.82 -5.87
N LYS A 77 -14.24 3.78 -6.23
CA LYS A 77 -15.71 3.88 -6.41
C LYS A 77 -16.51 3.59 -5.14
N GLU A 78 -15.86 3.11 -4.08
CA GLU A 78 -16.54 2.59 -2.90
C GLU A 78 -16.80 3.69 -1.86
N LYS A 79 -18.07 3.82 -1.44
CA LYS A 79 -18.42 4.44 -0.16
C LYS A 79 -18.56 3.33 0.87
N PHE A 80 -17.67 3.32 1.85
CA PHE A 80 -17.66 2.26 2.86
C PHE A 80 -18.76 2.48 3.89
N SER A 81 -19.50 1.43 4.25
CA SER A 81 -20.58 1.53 5.24
C SER A 81 -20.06 1.68 6.67
N SER A 82 -18.89 1.11 6.97
CA SER A 82 -18.23 1.20 8.28
C SER A 82 -16.70 1.21 8.15
N VAL A 83 -16.02 1.62 9.22
CA VAL A 83 -14.55 1.62 9.26
C VAL A 83 -14.00 0.21 9.29
N LYS A 84 -14.66 -0.74 9.97
CA LYS A 84 -14.27 -2.15 9.88
C LYS A 84 -14.33 -2.65 8.44
N GLY A 85 -15.38 -2.29 7.70
CA GLY A 85 -15.51 -2.61 6.28
C GLY A 85 -14.36 -2.04 5.42
N MET A 86 -13.84 -0.85 5.76
CA MET A 86 -12.64 -0.31 5.11
C MET A 86 -11.41 -1.20 5.34
N PHE A 87 -11.21 -1.72 6.54
CA PHE A 87 -10.08 -2.62 6.84
C PHE A 87 -10.27 -4.02 6.26
N GLU A 88 -11.50 -4.52 6.15
CA GLU A 88 -11.80 -5.76 5.42
C GLU A 88 -11.42 -5.60 3.94
N LYS A 89 -11.77 -4.45 3.34
CA LYS A 89 -11.36 -4.11 1.98
C LYS A 89 -9.86 -3.93 1.84
N THR A 90 -9.23 -3.28 2.81
CA THR A 90 -7.77 -3.08 2.85
C THR A 90 -7.05 -4.43 2.83
N LEU A 91 -7.46 -5.37 3.67
CA LEU A 91 -6.86 -6.72 3.69
C LEU A 91 -7.12 -7.49 2.39
N GLU A 92 -8.31 -7.37 1.80
CA GLU A 92 -8.59 -7.96 0.49
C GLU A 92 -7.67 -7.38 -0.58
N HIS A 93 -7.54 -6.05 -0.62
CA HIS A 93 -6.71 -5.31 -1.56
C HIS A 93 -5.24 -5.70 -1.42
N GLU A 94 -4.71 -5.72 -0.20
CA GLU A 94 -3.32 -6.09 0.08
C GLU A 94 -2.99 -7.51 -0.39
N LYS A 95 -3.91 -8.47 -0.23
CA LYS A 95 -3.72 -9.82 -0.79
C LYS A 95 -3.61 -9.83 -2.31
N THR A 96 -4.27 -8.89 -3.00
CA THR A 96 -4.11 -8.74 -4.45
C THR A 96 -2.76 -8.15 -4.82
N VAL A 97 -2.25 -7.20 -4.03
CA VAL A 97 -0.91 -6.62 -4.18
C VAL A 97 0.14 -7.70 -3.92
N THR A 98 0.04 -8.45 -2.82
CA THR A 98 0.91 -9.61 -2.52
C THR A 98 0.96 -10.62 -3.66
N ALA A 99 -0.19 -10.97 -4.24
CA ALA A 99 -0.25 -11.89 -5.38
C ALA A 99 0.44 -11.31 -6.63
N SER A 100 0.38 -9.99 -6.81
CA SER A 100 1.08 -9.31 -7.91
C SER A 100 2.60 -9.27 -7.71
N ILE A 101 3.08 -9.00 -6.50
CA ILE A 101 4.50 -9.08 -6.15
C ILE A 101 5.03 -10.50 -6.36
N LYS A 102 4.30 -11.52 -5.92
CA LYS A 102 4.66 -12.92 -6.18
C LYS A 102 4.81 -13.20 -7.68
N SER A 103 3.88 -12.69 -8.49
CA SER A 103 3.93 -12.86 -9.95
C SER A 103 5.17 -12.20 -10.57
N LEU A 104 5.62 -11.06 -10.04
CA LEU A 104 6.87 -10.41 -10.44
C LEU A 104 8.10 -11.23 -10.05
N VAL A 105 8.12 -11.80 -8.84
CA VAL A 105 9.21 -12.67 -8.38
C VAL A 105 9.31 -13.93 -9.25
N ASP A 106 8.18 -14.57 -9.55
CA ASP A 106 8.13 -15.74 -10.43
C ASP A 106 8.61 -15.39 -11.85
N LEU A 107 8.27 -14.19 -12.33
CA LEU A 107 8.76 -13.68 -13.62
C LEU A 107 10.28 -13.44 -13.60
N ALA A 108 10.82 -12.84 -12.55
CA ALA A 108 12.25 -12.56 -12.42
C ALA A 108 13.06 -13.87 -12.45
N LYS A 109 12.62 -14.87 -11.67
CA LYS A 109 13.20 -16.22 -11.67
C LYS A 109 13.13 -16.89 -13.03
N LYS A 110 12.00 -16.76 -13.74
CA LYS A 110 11.82 -17.36 -15.07
C LYS A 110 12.73 -16.72 -16.13
N GLU A 111 13.04 -15.45 -16.00
CA GLU A 111 13.90 -14.71 -16.92
C GLU A 111 15.39 -14.73 -16.51
N ASP A 112 15.74 -15.47 -15.44
CA ASP A 112 17.09 -15.49 -14.85
C ASP A 112 17.61 -14.07 -14.57
N ASP A 113 16.74 -13.24 -13.96
CA ASP A 113 17.00 -11.85 -13.58
C ASP A 113 17.26 -11.74 -12.07
N PRO A 114 18.49 -12.02 -11.59
CA PRO A 114 18.82 -11.98 -10.18
C PRO A 114 18.76 -10.57 -9.59
N ALA A 115 18.96 -9.53 -10.42
CA ALA A 115 18.90 -8.15 -9.95
C ALA A 115 17.45 -7.78 -9.57
N THR A 116 16.48 -8.11 -10.42
CA THR A 116 15.07 -7.87 -10.10
C THR A 116 14.58 -8.80 -8.99
N GLU A 117 15.06 -10.05 -8.94
CA GLU A 117 14.71 -10.96 -7.84
C GLU A 117 15.15 -10.40 -6.47
N ILE A 118 16.39 -9.91 -6.35
CA ILE A 118 16.90 -9.30 -5.12
C ILE A 118 16.11 -8.02 -4.77
N PHE A 119 15.84 -7.17 -5.76
CA PHE A 119 15.05 -5.97 -5.57
C PHE A 119 13.64 -6.28 -5.00
N LEU A 120 12.98 -7.30 -5.53
CA LEU A 120 11.64 -7.70 -5.11
C LEU A 120 11.60 -8.37 -3.72
N GLN A 121 12.72 -8.84 -3.17
CA GLN A 121 12.72 -9.41 -1.81
C GLN A 121 12.20 -8.43 -0.76
N TRP A 122 12.51 -7.13 -0.93
CA TRP A 122 12.00 -6.09 -0.03
C TRP A 122 10.47 -6.04 -0.02
N TYR A 123 9.83 -6.09 -1.21
CA TYR A 123 8.37 -6.11 -1.32
C TYR A 123 7.77 -7.40 -0.78
N VAL A 124 8.45 -8.54 -0.94
CA VAL A 124 7.99 -9.80 -0.34
C VAL A 124 7.93 -9.70 1.18
N THR A 125 8.93 -9.11 1.82
CA THR A 125 8.91 -8.88 3.26
C THR A 125 7.90 -7.81 3.67
N GLU A 126 7.78 -6.74 2.89
CA GLU A 126 6.87 -5.63 3.17
C GLU A 126 5.41 -6.09 3.14
N GLN A 127 5.01 -6.84 2.11
CA GLN A 127 3.64 -7.35 1.99
C GLN A 127 3.22 -8.29 3.14
N VAL A 128 4.17 -8.97 3.78
CA VAL A 128 3.89 -9.77 5.00
C VAL A 128 3.50 -8.86 6.16
N GLU A 129 4.19 -7.72 6.31
CA GLU A 129 3.87 -6.74 7.34
C GLU A 129 2.59 -5.97 7.00
N GLU A 130 2.33 -5.64 5.74
CA GLU A 130 1.09 -4.98 5.30
C GLU A 130 -0.17 -5.81 5.61
N GLU A 131 -0.18 -7.08 5.19
CA GLU A 131 -1.29 -7.98 5.50
C GLU A 131 -1.46 -8.16 7.02
N LYS A 132 -0.36 -8.27 7.77
CA LYS A 132 -0.40 -8.38 9.24
C LYS A 132 -0.96 -7.12 9.89
N ASN A 133 -0.54 -5.94 9.48
CA ASN A 133 -1.04 -4.66 10.00
C ASN A 133 -2.57 -4.55 9.81
N ALA A 134 -3.08 -4.90 8.64
CA ALA A 134 -4.52 -4.93 8.37
C ALA A 134 -5.24 -5.99 9.23
N MET A 135 -4.68 -7.20 9.33
CA MET A 135 -5.24 -8.27 10.17
C MET A 135 -5.30 -7.91 11.66
N ASP A 136 -4.27 -7.26 12.20
CA ASP A 136 -4.22 -6.86 13.60
C ASP A 136 -5.28 -5.81 13.94
N ILE A 137 -5.56 -4.88 13.01
CA ILE A 137 -6.68 -3.93 13.16
C ILE A 137 -8.02 -4.66 13.17
N LEU A 138 -8.23 -5.62 12.26
CA LEU A 138 -9.46 -6.42 12.23
C LEU A 138 -9.66 -7.27 13.49
N GLN A 139 -8.58 -7.82 14.05
CA GLN A 139 -8.62 -8.52 15.34
C GLN A 139 -9.01 -7.59 16.49
N LYS A 140 -8.52 -6.33 16.50
CA LYS A 140 -8.96 -5.32 17.48
C LYS A 140 -10.44 -4.99 17.35
N PHE A 141 -10.98 -4.92 16.12
CA PHE A 141 -12.42 -4.80 15.90
C PHE A 141 -13.19 -6.01 16.46
N GLN A 142 -12.66 -7.22 16.31
CA GLN A 142 -13.27 -8.43 16.88
C GLN A 142 -13.31 -8.37 18.41
N LEU A 143 -12.25 -7.89 19.06
CA LEU A 143 -12.19 -7.71 20.52
C LEU A 143 -13.16 -6.62 21.01
N LEU A 144 -13.37 -5.57 20.19
CA LEU A 144 -14.30 -4.49 20.51
C LEU A 144 -15.76 -4.97 20.58
N GLY A 145 -16.11 -6.01 19.80
CA GLY A 145 -17.42 -6.66 19.77
C GLY A 145 -18.55 -5.84 19.13
N ARG A 146 -18.45 -4.51 19.13
CA ARG A 146 -19.38 -3.58 18.46
C ARG A 146 -18.62 -2.39 17.88
N GLU A 147 -19.05 -1.90 16.73
CA GLU A 147 -18.47 -0.73 16.05
C GLU A 147 -19.02 0.62 16.56
N GLU A 148 -19.70 0.61 17.71
CA GLU A 148 -20.41 1.75 18.29
C GLU A 148 -20.06 1.96 19.77
N GLY A 149 -20.19 3.20 20.23
CA GLY A 149 -19.98 3.59 21.62
C GLY A 149 -18.54 4.00 21.96
N PRO A 150 -18.19 4.18 23.25
CA PRO A 150 -16.92 4.81 23.64
C PRO A 150 -15.66 4.08 23.15
N GLY A 151 -15.75 2.76 22.94
CA GLY A 151 -14.61 1.94 22.54
C GLY A 151 -14.06 2.27 21.16
N ILE A 152 -14.90 2.68 20.19
CA ILE A 152 -14.40 3.06 18.86
C ILE A 152 -13.57 4.35 18.93
N PHE A 153 -13.94 5.29 19.81
CA PHE A 153 -13.19 6.53 20.01
C PHE A 153 -11.86 6.30 20.74
N GLN A 154 -11.79 5.34 21.66
CA GLN A 154 -10.53 4.93 22.28
C GLN A 154 -9.60 4.28 21.26
N PHE A 155 -10.16 3.43 20.38
CA PHE A 155 -9.39 2.83 19.31
C PHE A 155 -8.91 3.88 18.30
N ASP A 156 -9.78 4.78 17.86
CA ASP A 156 -9.41 5.93 17.03
C ASP A 156 -8.26 6.73 17.66
N ALA A 157 -8.39 7.10 18.94
CA ALA A 157 -7.34 7.84 19.64
C ALA A 157 -5.99 7.10 19.63
N ALA A 158 -5.99 5.78 19.82
CA ALA A 158 -4.76 4.98 19.79
C ALA A 158 -4.08 4.98 18.42
N LEU A 159 -4.84 5.04 17.31
CA LEU A 159 -4.28 5.07 15.96
C LEU A 159 -3.62 6.39 15.60
N LYS A 160 -3.90 7.48 16.35
CA LYS A 160 -3.21 8.75 16.18
C LYS A 160 -1.71 8.65 16.45
N GLU A 161 -1.24 7.62 17.14
CA GLU A 161 0.18 7.41 17.42
C GLU A 161 0.96 6.80 16.24
N ARG A 162 0.30 6.33 15.17
CA ARG A 162 1.00 5.84 13.97
C ARG A 162 1.86 6.98 13.40
N LYS A 163 3.14 6.68 13.17
CA LYS A 163 4.10 7.59 12.54
C LYS A 163 4.47 7.04 11.19
N LEU A 164 4.72 7.94 10.24
CA LEU A 164 5.31 7.57 8.98
C LEU A 164 6.75 7.12 9.22
N SER A 165 7.10 5.94 8.71
CA SER A 165 8.44 5.33 8.82
C SER A 165 9.26 5.46 7.54
N VAL A 166 8.64 5.89 6.43
CA VAL A 166 9.28 6.02 5.11
C VAL A 166 9.44 7.50 4.69
N PRO A 167 10.35 7.80 3.76
CA PRO A 167 10.42 9.13 3.13
C PRO A 167 9.10 9.50 2.45
N SER A 168 8.73 10.78 2.54
CA SER A 168 7.57 11.36 1.82
C SER A 168 7.93 12.53 0.92
N ASP A 169 9.15 13.05 1.04
CA ASP A 169 9.74 13.96 0.08
C ASP A 169 10.54 13.13 -0.93
N PHE A 170 10.06 13.08 -2.17
CA PHE A 170 10.72 12.34 -3.26
C PHE A 170 11.58 13.25 -4.14
N SER A 171 11.75 14.53 -3.77
CA SER A 171 12.61 15.48 -4.49
C SER A 171 14.07 15.41 -4.03
N GLU A 172 14.30 14.96 -2.80
CA GLU A 172 15.61 14.63 -2.26
C GLU A 172 15.93 13.18 -2.61
N LEU A 173 16.42 12.96 -3.84
CA LEU A 173 16.97 11.67 -4.24
C LEU A 173 18.16 11.37 -3.31
N GLU A 174 18.09 10.30 -2.51
CA GLU A 174 19.25 9.84 -1.76
C GLU A 174 20.40 9.52 -2.74
N ASP A 175 21.54 10.19 -2.56
CA ASP A 175 22.83 9.86 -3.18
C ASP A 175 23.39 8.52 -2.69
#